data_AF-K1SY66-F1
#
_entry.id   AF-K1SY66-F1
#
_cell.length_a   1.000
_cell.length_b   1.000
_cell.length_c   1.000
_cell.angle_alpha   90.00
_cell.angle_beta   90.00
_cell.angle_gamma   90.00
#
_symmetry.space_group_name_H-M   'P 1'
#
loop_
_entity.id
_entity.type
_entity.pdbx_description
1 polymer ?
#
loop_
_entity_poly.entity_id
_entity_poly.type
_entity_poly.pdbx_seq_one_letter_code
_entity_poly.pdbx_strand_id
1 'polypeptide(L)'
;MPISVLAQETNINNSQDNNNTNTNVEKNSESEETSLISNAVSGLLMEESTGEIIFEKDKDKQVAVASMTKMVAQIIILENIESGNIKWSDVVTASKNAADMGGSQIYLAANEKMTVRDLFKGISMASANDAVVAMAEYIAGSEDKFVKKMNDKVKKLGLKNTVFKNATGLDEDGHFSSAYDMAIIARTLLSHQEILEFSGVYEDYLRVNTPNKFWLVNTNKVVY
;
A
#
# COMPACT_ATOMS: atom_id res chain seq x y z
N MET A 1 11.68 -60.44 -42.93
CA MET A 1 13.12 -60.69 -43.20
C MET A 1 13.93 -59.90 -42.19
N PRO A 2 14.96 -60.52 -41.59
CA PRO A 2 15.34 -60.39 -40.18
C PRO A 2 16.49 -59.37 -40.00
N ILE A 3 16.84 -58.97 -38.78
CA ILE A 3 17.93 -59.57 -37.98
C ILE A 3 17.62 -59.42 -36.48
N SER A 4 17.65 -60.56 -35.81
CA SER A 4 17.71 -60.79 -34.37
C SER A 4 19.15 -60.67 -33.83
N VAL A 5 19.35 -60.20 -32.60
CA VAL A 5 20.35 -60.77 -31.67
C VAL A 5 19.82 -60.70 -30.22
N LEU A 6 19.77 -61.87 -29.60
CA LEU A 6 19.61 -62.15 -28.17
C LEU A 6 21.00 -62.35 -27.53
N ALA A 7 21.19 -61.92 -26.28
CA ALA A 7 22.05 -62.54 -25.25
C ALA A 7 21.85 -61.76 -23.93
N GLN A 8 21.14 -62.29 -22.94
CA GLN A 8 21.55 -63.22 -21.87
C GLN A 8 21.84 -62.50 -20.54
N GLU A 9 21.16 -63.00 -19.49
CA GLU A 9 21.28 -62.63 -18.08
C GLU A 9 22.58 -63.14 -17.45
N THR A 10 23.08 -62.48 -16.40
CA THR A 10 23.68 -63.14 -15.22
C THR A 10 23.71 -62.23 -13.98
N ASN A 11 22.87 -62.60 -13.01
CA ASN A 11 23.01 -62.71 -11.55
C ASN A 11 24.16 -62.07 -10.70
N ILE A 12 23.71 -61.37 -9.64
CA ILE A 12 23.93 -61.58 -8.17
C ILE A 12 25.19 -61.05 -7.42
N ASN A 13 24.88 -60.24 -6.38
CA ASN A 13 25.58 -59.88 -5.12
C ASN A 13 26.88 -59.04 -5.20
N ASN A 14 27.13 -58.04 -4.33
CA ASN A 14 27.00 -58.05 -2.87
C ASN A 14 27.14 -56.64 -2.24
N SER A 15 26.64 -56.52 -1.01
CA SER A 15 27.06 -55.65 0.12
C SER A 15 26.90 -54.12 0.12
N GLN A 16 26.06 -53.70 1.08
CA GLN A 16 25.99 -52.48 1.91
C GLN A 16 27.13 -51.45 1.81
N ASP A 17 26.76 -50.16 1.76
CA ASP A 17 26.97 -49.25 2.90
C ASP A 17 26.35 -47.85 2.68
N ASN A 18 25.39 -47.54 3.55
CA ASN A 18 25.18 -46.29 4.31
C ASN A 18 25.29 -44.89 3.69
N ASN A 19 24.24 -44.11 4.02
CA ASN A 19 24.20 -42.68 4.30
C ASN A 19 24.17 -41.69 3.12
N ASN A 20 22.97 -41.21 2.77
CA ASN A 20 22.74 -39.77 2.67
C ASN A 20 21.25 -39.39 2.81
N THR A 21 20.76 -39.34 4.04
CA THR A 21 19.54 -38.60 4.42
C THR A 21 19.97 -37.23 4.92
N ASN A 22 19.72 -36.16 4.15
CA ASN A 22 19.38 -34.79 4.63
C ASN A 22 19.53 -33.72 3.53
N THR A 23 18.64 -33.68 2.54
CA THR A 23 18.52 -32.49 1.66
C THR A 23 17.08 -32.14 1.24
N ASN A 24 16.05 -32.87 1.70
CA ASN A 24 14.67 -32.70 1.20
C ASN A 24 13.67 -32.10 2.20
N VAL A 25 14.10 -31.71 3.41
CA VAL A 25 13.16 -31.19 4.43
C VAL A 25 13.05 -29.66 4.37
N GLU A 26 14.14 -28.93 4.10
CA GLU A 26 14.13 -27.44 4.09
C GLU A 26 13.41 -26.85 2.87
N LYS A 27 13.40 -27.53 1.72
CA LYS A 27 12.75 -27.04 0.50
C LYS A 27 11.23 -27.13 0.50
N ASN A 28 10.64 -27.98 1.34
CA ASN A 28 9.19 -28.17 1.38
C ASN A 28 8.48 -27.11 2.23
N SER A 29 9.05 -26.66 3.36
CA SER A 29 8.39 -25.71 4.26
C SER A 29 8.24 -24.30 3.66
N GLU A 30 9.28 -23.81 2.97
CA GLU A 30 9.27 -22.49 2.34
C GLU A 30 8.29 -22.42 1.15
N SER A 31 8.09 -23.56 0.47
CA SER A 31 7.12 -23.72 -0.61
C SER A 31 5.67 -23.80 -0.13
N GLU A 32 5.43 -24.34 1.07
CA GLU A 32 4.10 -24.39 1.68
C GLU A 32 3.71 -23.04 2.29
N GLU A 33 4.62 -22.32 2.95
CA GLU A 33 4.32 -21.00 3.53
C GLU A 33 3.95 -19.97 2.45
N THR A 34 4.73 -19.87 1.37
CA THR A 34 4.44 -18.91 0.28
C THR A 34 3.18 -19.25 -0.54
N SER A 35 2.62 -20.45 -0.36
CA SER A 35 1.40 -20.91 -1.05
C SER A 35 0.15 -20.13 -0.63
N LEU A 36 0.13 -19.58 0.59
CA LEU A 36 -0.98 -18.80 1.16
C LEU A 36 -1.39 -17.61 0.28
N ILE A 37 -0.42 -17.02 -0.42
CA ILE A 37 -0.59 -15.92 -1.37
C ILE A 37 0.11 -16.22 -2.69
N SER A 38 -0.11 -17.42 -3.24
CA SER A 38 0.50 -17.89 -4.49
C SER A 38 0.38 -16.90 -5.66
N ASN A 39 -0.77 -16.22 -5.78
CA ASN A 39 -1.05 -15.23 -6.83
C ASN A 39 -0.44 -13.82 -6.58
N ALA A 40 0.12 -13.56 -5.40
CA ALA A 40 0.72 -12.27 -5.07
C ALA A 40 2.21 -12.24 -5.45
N VAL A 41 2.67 -11.09 -5.95
CA VAL A 41 4.10 -10.87 -6.27
C VAL A 41 4.95 -10.78 -5.01
N SER A 42 4.42 -10.18 -3.94
CA SER A 42 5.05 -10.02 -2.63
C SER A 42 3.97 -9.88 -1.55
N GLY A 43 4.31 -10.15 -0.29
CA GLY A 43 3.43 -9.95 0.84
C GLY A 43 4.14 -10.06 2.18
N LEU A 44 3.50 -9.55 3.23
CA LEU A 44 4.02 -9.58 4.59
C LEU A 44 2.87 -9.53 5.60
N LEU A 45 2.97 -10.31 6.67
CA LEU A 45 2.13 -10.24 7.86
C LEU A 45 3.00 -9.87 9.05
N MET A 46 2.60 -8.81 9.76
CA MET A 46 3.33 -8.27 10.90
C MET A 46 2.41 -8.16 12.11
N GLU A 47 2.92 -8.54 13.29
CA GLU A 47 2.29 -8.19 14.56
C GLU A 47 2.55 -6.70 14.84
N GLU A 48 1.47 -5.95 15.09
CA GLU A 48 1.52 -4.49 15.12
C GLU A 48 2.33 -3.93 16.29
N SER A 49 2.22 -4.50 17.49
CA SER A 49 2.79 -3.89 18.69
C SER A 49 4.31 -4.08 18.79
N THR A 50 4.80 -5.25 18.43
CA THR A 50 6.19 -5.69 18.47
C THR A 50 6.92 -5.46 17.15
N GLY A 51 6.21 -5.51 16.02
CA GLY A 51 6.80 -5.53 14.69
C GLY A 51 7.34 -6.90 14.27
N GLU A 52 7.00 -7.97 14.99
CA GLU A 52 7.37 -9.34 14.63
C GLU A 52 6.76 -9.71 13.26
N ILE A 53 7.59 -10.21 12.35
CA ILE A 53 7.14 -10.72 11.06
C ILE A 53 6.65 -12.15 11.26
N ILE A 54 5.36 -12.37 11.05
CA ILE A 54 4.71 -13.69 11.17
C ILE A 54 4.81 -14.46 9.85
N PHE A 55 4.77 -13.76 8.73
CA PHE A 55 4.85 -14.35 7.39
C PHE A 55 5.42 -13.34 6.39
N GLU A 56 6.20 -13.82 5.42
CA GLU A 56 6.72 -12.99 4.33
C GLU A 56 6.83 -13.76 3.00
N LYS A 57 6.71 -13.01 1.90
CA LYS A 57 7.03 -13.45 0.53
C LYS A 57 7.61 -12.27 -0.23
N ASP A 58 8.86 -12.39 -0.71
CA ASP A 58 9.54 -11.33 -1.48
C ASP A 58 9.41 -9.94 -0.81
N LYS A 59 9.50 -9.85 0.52
CA LYS A 59 9.03 -8.66 1.26
C LYS A 59 9.73 -7.35 0.90
N ASP A 60 10.98 -7.41 0.45
CA ASP A 60 11.81 -6.26 0.09
C ASP A 60 11.78 -5.95 -1.42
N LYS A 61 11.03 -6.73 -2.20
CA LYS A 61 10.90 -6.53 -3.65
C LYS A 61 10.18 -5.21 -3.95
N GLN A 62 10.78 -4.43 -4.84
CA GLN A 62 10.20 -3.18 -5.32
C GLN A 62 9.08 -3.48 -6.31
N VAL A 63 7.90 -2.95 -6.04
CA VAL A 63 6.70 -3.08 -6.87
C VAL A 63 5.99 -1.73 -6.97
N ALA A 64 5.18 -1.54 -8.02
CA ALA A 64 4.32 -0.37 -8.13
C ALA A 64 3.41 -0.28 -6.89
N VAL A 65 3.43 0.85 -6.20
CA VAL A 65 2.71 1.03 -4.93
C VAL A 65 1.26 1.48 -5.14
N ALA A 66 0.94 2.03 -6.32
CA ALA A 66 -0.39 2.52 -6.67
C ALA A 66 -0.99 3.41 -5.55
N SER A 67 -2.31 3.36 -5.36
CA SER A 67 -3.03 4.17 -4.36
C SER A 67 -2.57 4.01 -2.91
N MET A 68 -1.83 2.95 -2.53
CA MET A 68 -1.26 2.84 -1.18
C MET A 68 -0.26 3.97 -0.86
N THR A 69 0.22 4.68 -1.89
CA THR A 69 0.93 5.96 -1.80
C THR A 69 0.28 6.94 -0.83
N LYS A 70 -1.05 7.00 -0.81
CA LYS A 70 -1.82 7.95 -0.01
C LYS A 70 -1.67 7.71 1.49
N MET A 71 -1.20 6.54 1.94
CA MET A 71 -0.94 6.28 3.35
C MET A 71 0.11 7.23 3.94
N VAL A 72 1.17 7.54 3.18
CA VAL A 72 2.18 8.52 3.62
C VAL A 72 1.64 9.94 3.56
N ALA A 73 0.78 10.25 2.58
CA ALA A 73 0.07 11.53 2.55
C ALA A 73 -0.84 11.71 3.78
N GLN A 74 -1.57 10.65 4.17
CA GLN A 74 -2.42 10.65 5.36
C GLN A 74 -1.61 10.87 6.64
N ILE A 75 -0.47 10.19 6.80
CA ILE A 75 0.46 10.44 7.94
C ILE A 75 0.82 11.93 8.02
N ILE A 76 1.25 12.52 6.91
CA ILE A 76 1.67 13.94 6.89
C ILE A 76 0.48 14.87 7.20
N ILE A 77 -0.72 14.57 6.70
CA ILE A 77 -1.92 15.37 7.01
C ILE A 77 -2.24 15.29 8.51
N LEU A 78 -2.27 14.09 9.09
CA LEU A 78 -2.55 13.87 10.51
C LEU A 78 -1.51 14.55 11.40
N GLU A 79 -0.22 14.45 11.08
CA GLU A 79 0.84 15.15 11.82
C GLU A 79 0.66 16.68 11.80
N ASN A 80 0.19 17.26 10.69
CA ASN A 80 -0.11 18.71 10.63
C ASN A 80 -1.34 19.08 11.47
N ILE A 81 -2.30 18.19 11.61
CA ILE A 81 -3.48 18.39 12.47
C ILE A 81 -3.08 18.29 13.94
N GLU A 82 -2.36 17.23 14.32
CA GLU A 82 -1.91 16.96 15.69
C GLU A 82 -0.96 18.04 16.22
N SER A 83 -0.10 18.57 15.35
CA SER A 83 0.78 19.70 15.70
C SER A 83 0.10 21.07 15.69
N GLY A 84 -1.18 21.13 15.30
CA GLY A 84 -1.97 22.36 15.26
C GLY A 84 -1.63 23.30 14.09
N ASN A 85 -0.87 22.84 13.10
CA ASN A 85 -0.55 23.60 11.89
C ASN A 85 -1.79 23.82 11.00
N ILE A 86 -2.69 22.83 10.96
CA ILE A 86 -4.00 22.92 10.30
C ILE A 86 -5.08 22.33 11.22
N LYS A 87 -6.34 22.61 10.94
CA LYS A 87 -7.50 22.09 11.69
C LYS A 87 -8.41 21.31 10.76
N TRP A 88 -9.13 20.34 11.33
CA TRP A 88 -10.19 19.60 10.61
C TRP A 88 -11.23 20.52 9.95
N SER A 89 -11.51 21.66 10.57
CA SER A 89 -12.48 22.66 10.11
C SER A 89 -11.93 23.64 9.07
N ASP A 90 -10.62 23.62 8.80
CA ASP A 90 -10.03 24.52 7.83
C ASP A 90 -10.61 24.26 6.44
N VAL A 91 -10.80 25.33 5.68
CA VAL A 91 -11.38 25.27 4.34
C VAL A 91 -10.29 25.33 3.31
N VAL A 92 -10.18 24.27 2.52
CA VAL A 92 -9.27 24.17 1.38
C VAL A 92 -10.03 24.54 0.12
N THR A 93 -9.41 25.37 -0.72
CA THR A 93 -9.95 25.73 -2.04
C THR A 93 -9.26 24.86 -3.08
N ALA A 94 -10.01 24.04 -3.80
CA ALA A 94 -9.46 23.17 -4.83
C ALA A 94 -8.88 23.99 -5.98
N SER A 95 -7.64 23.71 -6.35
CA SER A 95 -7.02 24.30 -7.54
C SER A 95 -7.59 23.68 -8.82
N LYS A 96 -7.26 24.28 -9.97
CA LYS A 96 -7.52 23.66 -11.26
C LYS A 96 -6.78 22.32 -11.41
N ASN A 97 -5.55 22.24 -10.91
CA ASN A 97 -4.75 21.01 -10.96
C ASN A 97 -5.43 19.86 -10.20
N ALA A 98 -5.86 20.11 -8.95
CA ALA A 98 -6.62 19.13 -8.17
C ALA A 98 -7.92 18.72 -8.86
N ALA A 99 -8.67 19.67 -9.43
CA ALA A 99 -9.92 19.41 -10.12
C ALA A 99 -9.75 18.63 -11.45
N ASP A 100 -8.61 18.81 -12.14
CA ASP A 100 -8.30 18.14 -13.41
C ASP A 100 -7.71 16.73 -13.21
N MET A 101 -7.59 16.24 -11.96
CA MET A 101 -7.13 14.88 -11.70
C MET A 101 -8.02 13.84 -12.39
N GLY A 102 -7.47 12.64 -12.61
CA GLY A 102 -8.21 11.47 -13.06
C GLY A 102 -8.16 10.32 -12.05
N GLY A 103 -8.69 9.16 -12.42
CA GLY A 103 -8.73 7.97 -11.56
C GLY A 103 -9.85 8.05 -10.51
N SER A 104 -9.60 7.55 -9.30
CA SER A 104 -10.55 7.64 -8.19
C SER A 104 -10.65 9.09 -7.70
N GLN A 105 -11.86 9.64 -7.62
CA GLN A 105 -12.08 11.06 -7.30
C GLN A 105 -13.37 11.27 -6.51
N ILE A 106 -13.44 12.42 -5.83
CA ILE A 106 -14.70 12.98 -5.29
C ILE A 106 -15.27 14.09 -6.18
N TYR A 107 -14.68 14.25 -7.37
CA TYR A 107 -15.03 15.21 -8.42
C TYR A 107 -15.07 16.66 -7.91
N LEU A 108 -13.98 17.10 -7.27
CA LEU A 108 -13.81 18.51 -6.90
C LEU A 108 -13.87 19.40 -8.15
N ALA A 109 -14.68 20.46 -8.08
CA ALA A 109 -14.62 21.53 -9.08
C ALA A 109 -13.51 22.53 -8.75
N ALA A 110 -12.91 23.16 -9.76
CA ALA A 110 -11.95 24.23 -9.54
C ALA A 110 -12.60 25.39 -8.74
N ASN A 111 -11.90 25.86 -7.71
CA ASN A 111 -12.36 26.82 -6.71
C ASN A 111 -13.45 26.32 -5.75
N GLU A 112 -13.80 25.02 -5.79
CA GLU A 112 -14.66 24.43 -4.78
C GLU A 112 -13.99 24.51 -3.40
N LYS A 113 -14.78 24.80 -2.38
CA LYS A 113 -14.33 24.88 -0.99
C LYS A 113 -14.80 23.67 -0.22
N MET A 114 -13.85 22.93 0.37
CA MET A 114 -14.14 21.74 1.15
C MET A 114 -13.31 21.75 2.43
N THR A 115 -13.86 21.19 3.51
CA THR A 115 -13.13 21.12 4.79
C THR A 115 -12.00 20.10 4.70
N VAL A 116 -10.95 20.27 5.50
CA VAL A 116 -9.88 19.26 5.65
C VAL A 116 -10.48 17.91 6.02
N ARG A 117 -11.49 17.86 6.90
CA ARG A 117 -12.17 16.62 7.30
C ARG A 117 -12.84 15.91 6.12
N ASP A 118 -13.54 16.65 5.28
CA ASP A 118 -14.23 16.10 4.10
C ASP A 118 -13.25 15.63 3.01
N LEU A 119 -12.17 16.38 2.77
CA LEU A 119 -11.11 15.96 1.86
C LEU A 119 -10.42 14.69 2.37
N PHE A 120 -10.07 14.64 3.65
CA PHE A 120 -9.46 13.47 4.27
C PHE A 120 -10.38 12.24 4.25
N LYS A 121 -11.70 12.45 4.39
CA LYS A 121 -12.71 11.41 4.20
C LYS A 121 -12.68 10.85 2.76
N GLY A 122 -12.63 11.73 1.76
CA GLY A 122 -12.49 11.35 0.35
C GLY A 122 -11.21 10.55 0.07
N ILE A 123 -10.09 10.97 0.65
CA ILE A 123 -8.79 10.25 0.55
C ILE A 123 -8.91 8.85 1.16
N SER A 124 -9.43 8.76 2.39
CA SER A 124 -9.42 7.53 3.18
C SER A 124 -10.43 6.49 2.71
N MET A 125 -11.61 6.90 2.26
CA MET A 125 -12.69 5.98 1.88
C MET A 125 -12.68 5.67 0.38
N ALA A 126 -12.59 6.71 -0.46
CA ALA A 126 -12.72 6.60 -1.91
C ALA A 126 -11.36 6.64 -2.64
N SER A 127 -10.24 6.74 -1.92
CA SER A 127 -8.90 6.89 -2.51
C SER A 127 -8.79 8.08 -3.48
N ALA A 128 -9.46 9.19 -3.13
CA ALA A 128 -9.65 10.32 -4.03
C ALA A 128 -8.34 11.07 -4.35
N ASN A 129 -8.00 11.12 -5.64
CA ASN A 129 -6.79 11.75 -6.19
C ASN A 129 -6.87 13.27 -6.14
N ASP A 130 -8.00 13.83 -6.55
CA ASP A 130 -8.30 15.27 -6.46
C ASP A 130 -8.17 15.79 -5.02
N ALA A 131 -8.70 15.04 -4.05
CA ALA A 131 -8.62 15.41 -2.65
C ALA A 131 -7.19 15.40 -2.09
N VAL A 132 -6.37 14.38 -2.42
CA VAL A 132 -4.98 14.34 -1.92
C VAL A 132 -4.11 15.42 -2.56
N VAL A 133 -4.33 15.76 -3.84
CA VAL A 133 -3.63 16.87 -4.50
C VAL A 133 -4.03 18.21 -3.88
N ALA A 134 -5.32 18.44 -3.62
CA ALA A 134 -5.77 19.65 -2.94
C ALA A 134 -5.14 19.80 -1.53
N MET A 135 -5.06 18.70 -0.76
CA MET A 135 -4.39 18.70 0.54
C MET A 135 -2.88 18.91 0.43
N ALA A 136 -2.24 18.32 -0.58
CA ALA A 136 -0.81 18.47 -0.83
C ALA A 136 -0.46 19.94 -1.13
N GLU A 137 -1.24 20.59 -1.99
CA GLU A 137 -1.10 22.00 -2.31
C GLU A 137 -1.38 22.90 -1.10
N TYR A 138 -2.41 22.59 -0.30
CA TYR A 138 -2.72 23.34 0.91
C TYR A 138 -1.60 23.29 1.96
N ILE A 139 -1.00 22.11 2.18
CA ILE A 139 0.03 21.90 3.21
C ILE A 139 1.42 22.38 2.76
N ALA A 140 1.78 22.16 1.49
CA ALA A 140 3.15 22.38 1.01
C ALA A 140 3.28 23.50 -0.04
N GLY A 141 2.16 24.08 -0.48
CA GLY A 141 2.08 25.09 -1.53
C GLY A 141 2.12 24.55 -2.97
N SER A 142 2.38 23.25 -3.15
CA SER A 142 2.38 22.54 -4.45
C SER A 142 2.51 21.03 -4.22
N GLU A 143 2.02 20.21 -5.14
CA GLU A 143 2.20 18.74 -5.08
C GLU A 143 3.67 18.33 -5.03
N ASP A 144 4.54 18.90 -5.88
CA ASP A 144 5.98 18.54 -5.90
C ASP A 144 6.67 18.71 -4.55
N LYS A 145 6.39 19.83 -3.87
CA LYS A 145 6.90 20.09 -2.50
C LYS A 145 6.33 19.10 -1.49
N PHE A 146 5.10 18.64 -1.69
CA PHE A 146 4.50 17.62 -0.84
C PHE A 146 5.12 16.25 -1.10
N VAL A 147 5.35 15.85 -2.34
CA VAL A 147 6.08 14.62 -2.72
C VAL A 147 7.48 14.63 -2.12
N LYS A 148 8.17 15.78 -2.09
CA LYS A 148 9.44 15.91 -1.36
C LYS A 148 9.26 15.62 0.13
N LYS A 149 8.21 16.13 0.77
CA LYS A 149 7.90 15.81 2.19
C LYS A 149 7.59 14.32 2.39
N MET A 150 6.89 13.67 1.45
CA MET A 150 6.63 12.23 1.49
C MET A 150 7.92 11.41 1.42
N ASN A 151 8.82 11.75 0.50
CA ASN A 151 10.12 11.10 0.40
C ASN A 151 11.02 11.38 1.62
N ASP A 152 10.98 12.62 2.16
CA ASP A 152 11.66 12.97 3.40
C ASP A 152 11.09 12.16 4.60
N LYS A 153 9.78 11.88 4.63
CA LYS A 153 9.13 11.04 5.64
C LYS A 153 9.61 9.59 5.59
N VAL A 154 9.53 8.94 4.44
CA VAL A 154 9.96 7.53 4.32
C VAL A 154 11.45 7.36 4.58
N LYS A 155 12.28 8.35 4.20
CA LYS A 155 13.70 8.37 4.57
C LYS A 155 13.92 8.46 6.08
N LYS A 156 13.15 9.30 6.79
CA LYS A 156 13.20 9.39 8.26
C LYS A 156 12.77 8.10 8.95
N LEU A 157 11.84 7.36 8.35
CA LEU A 157 11.42 6.03 8.80
C LEU A 157 12.42 4.93 8.44
N GLY A 158 13.50 5.24 7.71
CA GLY A 158 14.54 4.28 7.33
C GLY A 158 14.14 3.33 6.19
N LEU A 159 13.08 3.65 5.44
CA LEU A 159 12.53 2.83 4.36
C LEU A 159 13.42 2.93 3.13
N LYS A 160 13.95 1.79 2.66
CA LYS A 160 14.99 1.74 1.62
C LYS A 160 14.45 1.41 0.24
N ASN A 161 13.23 0.88 0.18
CA ASN A 161 12.60 0.34 -1.01
C ASN A 161 11.33 1.12 -1.36
N THR A 162 11.25 2.40 -0.98
CA THR A 162 10.13 3.29 -1.30
C THR A 162 10.59 4.60 -1.94
N VAL A 163 9.99 4.96 -3.07
CA VAL A 163 10.12 6.26 -3.72
C VAL A 163 8.77 6.68 -4.27
N PHE A 164 8.31 7.87 -3.90
CA PHE A 164 7.10 8.47 -4.47
C PHE A 164 7.45 9.55 -5.49
N LYS A 165 6.66 9.61 -6.55
CA LYS A 165 6.77 10.59 -7.64
C LYS A 165 5.61 11.56 -7.69
N ASN A 166 4.44 11.12 -7.24
CA ASN A 166 3.24 11.93 -7.05
C ASN A 166 2.55 11.58 -5.72
N ALA A 167 1.53 12.35 -5.33
CA ALA A 167 0.80 12.12 -4.07
C ALA A 167 -0.35 11.12 -4.22
N THR A 168 -0.73 10.79 -5.46
CA THR A 168 -1.94 10.05 -5.79
C THR A 168 -1.70 8.53 -5.89
N GLY A 169 -0.52 8.13 -6.34
CA GLY A 169 -0.22 6.76 -6.73
C GLY A 169 -0.60 6.44 -8.17
N LEU A 170 -0.85 7.44 -9.02
CA LEU A 170 -0.94 7.24 -10.46
C LEU A 170 0.42 6.77 -11.02
N ASP A 171 0.37 5.98 -12.08
CA ASP A 171 1.54 5.33 -12.66
C ASP A 171 2.59 6.37 -13.10
N GLU A 172 3.81 6.20 -12.60
CA GLU A 172 4.95 7.03 -12.95
C GLU A 172 6.25 6.23 -12.79
N ASP A 173 7.20 6.45 -13.69
CA ASP A 173 8.47 5.72 -13.69
C ASP A 173 9.26 5.96 -12.40
N GLY A 174 9.63 4.86 -11.74
CA GLY A 174 10.34 4.91 -10.46
C GLY A 174 9.47 5.26 -9.26
N HIS A 175 8.13 5.12 -9.36
CA HIS A 175 7.18 5.21 -8.26
C HIS A 175 6.90 3.81 -7.69
N PHE A 176 7.55 3.46 -6.57
CA PHE A 176 7.52 2.09 -6.03
C PHE A 176 7.57 2.05 -4.50
N SER A 177 7.20 0.89 -3.95
CA SER A 177 7.43 0.52 -2.55
C SER A 177 7.73 -0.98 -2.44
N SER A 178 7.92 -1.49 -1.22
CA SER A 178 7.97 -2.93 -0.93
C SER A 178 6.91 -3.33 0.10
N ALA A 179 6.63 -4.63 0.25
CA ALA A 179 5.68 -5.11 1.26
C ALA A 179 6.14 -4.78 2.68
N TYR A 180 7.44 -4.89 2.96
CA TYR A 180 8.01 -4.51 4.25
C TYR A 180 7.86 -3.01 4.52
N ASP A 181 8.25 -2.16 3.58
CA ASP A 181 8.16 -0.70 3.78
C ASP A 181 6.71 -0.25 3.92
N MET A 182 5.78 -0.85 3.16
CA MET A 182 4.34 -0.59 3.33
C MET A 182 3.79 -1.04 4.68
N ALA A 183 4.28 -2.15 5.25
CA ALA A 183 3.89 -2.57 6.60
C ALA A 183 4.35 -1.57 7.67
N ILE A 184 5.57 -1.02 7.54
CA ILE A 184 6.06 0.04 8.44
C ILE A 184 5.25 1.32 8.27
N ILE A 185 4.88 1.69 7.04
CA ILE A 185 4.00 2.84 6.77
C ILE A 185 2.63 2.62 7.41
N ALA A 186 2.04 1.43 7.27
CA ALA A 186 0.76 1.09 7.89
C ALA A 186 0.81 1.19 9.42
N ARG A 187 1.84 0.60 10.03
CA ARG A 187 2.06 0.68 11.49
C ARG A 187 2.27 2.11 11.96
N THR A 188 3.00 2.92 11.20
CA THR A 188 3.17 4.35 11.49
C THR A 188 1.82 5.08 11.41
N LEU A 189 1.03 4.82 10.36
CA LEU A 189 -0.30 5.41 10.22
C LEU A 189 -1.24 5.02 11.37
N LEU A 190 -1.18 3.78 11.85
CA LEU A 190 -1.96 3.31 13.01
C LEU A 190 -1.56 3.99 14.34
N SER A 191 -0.36 4.56 14.43
CA SER A 191 0.00 5.38 15.60
C SER A 191 -0.80 6.69 15.70
N HIS A 192 -1.43 7.12 14.59
CA HIS A 192 -2.35 8.25 14.51
C HIS A 192 -3.79 7.76 14.55
N GLN A 193 -4.31 7.46 15.75
CA GLN A 193 -5.56 6.71 15.96
C GLN A 193 -6.79 7.30 15.25
N GLU A 194 -6.83 8.61 15.00
CA GLU A 194 -7.87 9.29 14.23
C GLU A 194 -8.08 8.70 12.83
N ILE A 195 -7.08 8.03 12.23
CA ILE A 195 -7.26 7.36 10.93
C ILE A 195 -8.42 6.36 10.96
N LEU A 196 -8.63 5.68 12.10
CA LEU A 196 -9.64 4.64 12.25
C LEU A 196 -11.07 5.19 12.19
N GLU A 197 -11.27 6.49 12.49
CA GLU A 197 -12.57 7.17 12.29
C GLU A 197 -12.99 7.20 10.82
N PHE A 198 -12.03 7.09 9.89
CA PHE A 198 -12.28 7.15 8.45
C PHE A 198 -12.10 5.79 7.78
N SER A 199 -11.03 5.07 8.10
CA SER A 199 -10.72 3.78 7.48
C SER A 199 -11.58 2.63 8.00
N GLY A 200 -12.17 2.77 9.20
CA GLY A 200 -13.03 1.76 9.83
C GLY A 200 -14.52 1.92 9.54
N VAL A 201 -14.91 2.89 8.70
CA VAL A 201 -16.30 3.17 8.36
C VAL A 201 -16.62 2.63 6.97
N TYR A 202 -17.76 1.97 6.82
CA TYR A 202 -18.23 1.43 5.53
C TYR A 202 -18.59 2.53 4.54
N GLU A 203 -19.49 3.43 4.94
CA GLU A 203 -20.01 4.47 4.06
C GLU A 203 -20.23 5.78 4.81
N ASP A 204 -20.19 6.87 4.05
CA ASP A 204 -20.47 8.21 4.55
C ASP A 204 -20.85 9.10 3.35
N TYR A 205 -21.01 10.40 3.58
CA TYR A 205 -21.42 11.36 2.57
C TYR A 205 -20.56 12.62 2.65
N LEU A 206 -20.37 13.24 1.49
CA LEU A 206 -19.87 14.61 1.33
C LEU A 206 -21.00 15.51 0.85
N ARG A 207 -20.81 16.82 1.03
CA ARG A 207 -21.70 17.86 0.48
C ARG A 207 -23.18 17.64 0.86
N VAL A 208 -23.42 17.12 2.07
CA VAL A 208 -24.71 16.59 2.54
C VAL A 208 -25.85 17.59 2.41
N ASN A 209 -25.59 18.87 2.64
CA ASN A 209 -26.58 19.95 2.60
C ASN A 209 -26.60 20.71 1.26
N THR A 210 -26.19 20.05 0.18
CA THR A 210 -26.16 20.64 -1.17
C THR A 210 -26.85 19.72 -2.18
N PRO A 211 -27.28 20.25 -3.34
CA PRO A 211 -27.77 19.41 -4.45
C PRO A 211 -26.75 18.38 -4.95
N ASN A 212 -25.46 18.60 -4.68
CA ASN A 212 -24.35 17.74 -5.09
C ASN A 212 -23.93 16.76 -3.99
N LYS A 213 -24.86 16.34 -3.13
CA LYS A 213 -24.61 15.32 -2.09
C LYS A 213 -23.95 14.10 -2.74
N PHE A 214 -22.80 13.71 -2.22
CA PHE A 214 -21.97 12.66 -2.81
C PHE A 214 -21.83 11.51 -1.81
N TRP A 215 -22.15 10.30 -2.26
CA TRP A 215 -22.02 9.09 -1.44
C TRP A 215 -20.59 8.56 -1.53
N LEU A 216 -19.97 8.34 -0.37
CA LEU A 216 -18.67 7.71 -0.25
C LEU A 216 -18.82 6.29 0.24
N VAL A 217 -18.18 5.37 -0.46
CA VAL A 217 -18.10 3.96 -0.08
C VAL A 217 -16.64 3.61 0.10
N ASN A 218 -16.32 3.00 1.23
CA ASN A 218 -14.98 2.53 1.52
C ASN A 218 -14.61 1.39 0.57
N THR A 219 -13.50 1.55 -0.15
CA THR A 219 -13.01 0.54 -1.09
C THR A 219 -12.45 -0.72 -0.40
N ASN A 220 -12.19 -0.67 0.91
CA ASN A 220 -11.71 -1.80 1.70
C ASN A 220 -12.84 -2.76 2.09
N LYS A 221 -12.93 -3.89 1.39
CA LYS A 221 -13.93 -4.94 1.62
C LYS A 221 -13.82 -5.69 2.95
N VAL A 222 -12.76 -5.48 3.74
CA VAL A 222 -12.60 -6.11 5.06
C VAL A 222 -13.38 -5.38 6.16
N VAL A 223 -13.85 -4.16 5.91
CA VAL A 223 -14.67 -3.37 6.85
C VAL A 223 -16.11 -3.93 6.99
N TYR A 224 -16.44 -5.01 6.28
CA TYR A 224 -17.78 -5.60 6.14
C TYR A 224 -17.89 -6.98 6.79
#